data_AF-A0A814UN70-F1
#
_entry.id   AF-A0A814UN70-F1
#
_cell.length_a   1.000
_cell.length_b   1.000
_cell.length_c   1.000
_cell.angle_alpha   90.00
_cell.angle_beta   90.00
_cell.angle_gamma   90.00
#
_symmetry.space_group_name_H-M   'P 1'
#
loop_
_entity.id
_entity.type
_entity.pdbx_description
1 polymer ?
#
loop_
_entity_poly.entity_id
_entity_poly.type
_entity_poly.pdbx_seq_one_letter_code
_entity_poly.pdbx_strand_id
1 'polypeptide(L)'
;MFQLVTCYSPPTEPIPLDIFDRLLQRNPNSIFTEDFNAKHSSWSRSADNQKGRALFSWLSSSPIHSSLEIINKYIPTSTRSNATIDLIIAPSHMSSTSFSVLPSIGNDHHPVLWHPSFKISSTHHRFPIKCTRWNLLKIFLIFTATYW
;
A
#
# COMPACT_ATOMS: atom_id res chain seq x y z
N MET A 1 -6.25 -7.36 -18.09
CA MET A 1 -6.53 -8.01 -16.79
C MET A 1 -5.57 -7.42 -15.77
N PHE A 2 -6.07 -6.90 -14.65
CA PHE A 2 -5.25 -6.32 -13.59
C PHE A 2 -4.94 -7.36 -12.52
N GLN A 3 -3.77 -7.26 -11.90
CA GLN A 3 -3.41 -8.05 -10.73
C GLN A 3 -3.20 -7.09 -9.56
N LEU A 4 -3.89 -7.34 -8.45
CA LEU A 4 -3.63 -6.63 -7.19
C LEU A 4 -2.70 -7.48 -6.33
N VAL A 5 -1.62 -6.89 -5.86
CA VAL A 5 -0.62 -7.49 -4.99
C VAL A 5 -0.58 -6.67 -3.71
N THR A 6 -0.95 -7.28 -2.58
CA THR A 6 -0.83 -6.66 -1.26
C THR A 6 0.49 -7.09 -0.63
N CYS A 7 1.25 -6.15 -0.08
CA CYS A 7 2.57 -6.42 0.47
C CYS A 7 2.79 -5.65 1.77
N TYR A 8 3.04 -6.38 2.86
CA TYR A 8 3.63 -5.79 4.05
C TYR A 8 5.14 -5.97 4.00
N SER A 9 5.90 -4.86 4.03
CA SER A 9 7.36 -4.88 4.09
C SER A 9 7.83 -4.28 5.43
N PRO A 10 8.27 -5.11 6.39
CA PRO A 10 8.66 -4.67 7.73
C PRO A 10 9.75 -3.58 7.71
N PRO A 11 9.84 -2.69 8.71
CA PRO A 11 10.79 -1.58 8.71
C PRO A 11 12.28 -1.97 8.56
N THR A 12 12.65 -3.15 9.07
CA THR A 12 14.03 -3.63 9.15
C THR A 12 14.42 -4.55 8.00
N GLU A 13 13.45 -5.07 7.26
CA GLU A 13 13.68 -6.05 6.20
C GLU A 13 13.69 -5.38 4.81
N PRO A 14 14.52 -5.87 3.87
CA PRO A 14 14.50 -5.39 2.50
C PRO A 14 13.17 -5.70 1.82
N ILE A 15 12.79 -4.87 0.85
CA ILE A 15 11.63 -5.16 -0.02
C ILE A 15 12.03 -6.31 -0.95
N PRO A 16 11.21 -7.38 -1.10
CA PRO A 16 11.53 -8.51 -1.97
C PRO A 16 11.29 -8.17 -3.45
N LEU A 17 12.12 -7.27 -3.99
CA LEU A 17 11.97 -6.72 -5.34
C LEU A 17 12.09 -7.79 -6.45
N ASP A 18 12.82 -8.88 -6.19
CA ASP A 18 12.90 -10.02 -7.11
C ASP A 18 11.55 -10.73 -7.30
N ILE A 19 10.69 -10.76 -6.27
CA ILE A 19 9.32 -11.26 -6.38
C ILE A 19 8.51 -10.32 -7.27
N PHE A 20 8.70 -9.01 -7.11
CA PHE A 20 7.97 -8.00 -7.88
C PHE A 20 8.33 -8.09 -9.37
N ASP A 21 9.61 -8.30 -9.69
CA ASP A 21 10.07 -8.54 -11.07
C ASP A 21 9.37 -9.75 -11.68
N ARG A 22 9.30 -10.88 -10.96
CA ARG A 22 8.61 -12.09 -11.43
C ARG A 22 7.11 -11.86 -11.62
N LEU A 23 6.48 -11.05 -10.77
CA LEU A 23 5.06 -10.70 -10.90
C LEU A 23 4.81 -9.80 -12.10
N LEU A 24 5.66 -8.80 -12.33
CA LEU A 24 5.58 -7.91 -13.49
C LEU A 24 5.83 -8.64 -14.81
N GLN A 25 6.79 -9.59 -14.84
CA GLN A 25 7.02 -10.44 -16.00
C GLN A 25 5.80 -11.30 -16.35
N ARG A 26 5.05 -11.75 -15.33
CA ARG A 26 3.80 -12.51 -15.53
C ARG A 26 2.62 -11.61 -15.91
N ASN A 27 2.54 -10.42 -15.32
CA ASN A 27 1.52 -9.44 -15.61
C ASN A 27 2.08 -8.01 -15.49
N PRO A 28 2.32 -7.29 -16.59
CA PRO A 28 2.82 -5.91 -16.55
C PRO A 28 1.79 -4.92 -16.00
N ASN A 29 0.53 -5.33 -15.83
CA ASN A 29 -0.53 -4.53 -15.23
C ASN A 29 -0.76 -4.85 -13.75
N SER A 30 0.30 -5.28 -13.05
CA SER A 30 0.26 -5.50 -11.60
C SER A 30 0.32 -4.19 -10.83
N ILE A 31 -0.51 -4.10 -9.81
CA ILE A 31 -0.59 -2.99 -8.86
C ILE A 31 -0.11 -3.53 -7.51
N PHE A 32 0.87 -2.87 -6.92
CA PHE A 32 1.39 -3.21 -5.59
C PHE A 32 0.88 -2.20 -4.57
N THR A 33 0.37 -2.66 -3.43
CA THR A 33 -0.17 -1.77 -2.40
C THR A 33 0.10 -2.29 -0.98
N GLU A 34 -0.17 -1.43 0.02
CA GLU A 34 -0.01 -1.59 1.48
C GLU A 34 1.29 -0.96 2.01
N ASP A 35 1.71 -1.33 3.23
CA ASP A 35 2.82 -0.71 3.97
C ASP A 35 4.20 -1.22 3.51
N PHE A 36 4.96 -0.31 2.89
CA PHE A 36 6.33 -0.57 2.45
C PHE A 36 7.40 -0.18 3.46
N ASN A 37 7.05 0.61 4.49
CA ASN A 37 8.01 1.30 5.36
C ASN A 37 9.13 2.04 4.61
N ALA A 38 8.86 2.48 3.38
CA ALA A 38 9.84 3.07 2.47
C ALA A 38 9.62 4.59 2.37
N LYS A 39 10.66 5.36 2.65
CA LYS A 39 10.64 6.84 2.66
C LYS A 39 11.59 7.37 1.62
N HIS A 40 11.07 8.15 0.68
CA HIS A 40 11.87 8.86 -0.30
C HIS A 40 11.20 10.18 -0.66
N SER A 41 12.01 11.20 -0.87
CA SER A 41 11.63 12.58 -1.19
C SER A 41 10.76 12.71 -2.44
N SER A 42 10.75 11.70 -3.33
CA SER A 42 9.89 11.68 -4.52
C SER A 42 8.43 11.25 -4.26
N TRP A 43 8.10 10.79 -3.04
CA TRP A 43 6.71 10.49 -2.65
C TRP A 43 6.36 10.81 -1.21
N SER A 44 7.33 11.12 -0.35
CA SER A 44 7.14 11.42 1.06
C SER A 44 7.85 12.72 1.39
N ARG A 45 7.28 13.53 2.30
CA ARG A 45 7.91 14.78 2.79
C ARG A 45 8.90 14.53 3.94
N SER A 46 9.10 13.27 4.32
CA SER A 46 10.02 12.85 5.38
C SER A 46 11.41 12.52 4.83
N ALA A 47 12.39 12.40 5.72
CA ALA A 47 13.76 12.04 5.34
C ALA A 47 13.84 10.64 4.71
N ASP A 48 14.66 10.52 3.67
CA ASP A 48 14.84 9.30 2.90
C ASP A 48 15.47 8.19 3.75
N ASN A 49 14.94 6.97 3.65
CA ASN A 49 15.54 5.78 4.25
C ASN A 49 16.11 4.84 3.18
N GLN A 50 16.86 3.82 3.63
CA GLN A 50 17.51 2.86 2.73
C GLN A 50 16.49 2.13 1.84
N LYS A 51 15.34 1.75 2.40
CA LYS A 51 14.26 1.09 1.65
C LYS A 51 13.68 1.97 0.56
N GLY A 52 13.47 3.26 0.85
CA GLY A 52 12.98 4.22 -0.15
C GLY A 52 13.99 4.46 -1.26
N ARG A 53 15.28 4.57 -0.95
CA ARG A 53 16.32 4.64 -1.99
C ARG A 53 16.36 3.38 -2.87
N ALA A 54 16.26 2.20 -2.26
CA ALA A 54 16.23 0.94 -2.99
C ALA A 54 14.99 0.84 -3.90
N LEU A 55 13.80 1.18 -3.37
CA LEU A 55 12.56 1.18 -4.14
C LEU A 55 12.60 2.21 -5.28
N PHE A 56 13.10 3.41 -5.03
CA PHE A 56 13.26 4.45 -6.05
C PHE A 56 14.23 4.02 -7.16
N SER A 57 15.37 3.42 -6.78
CA SER A 57 16.32 2.86 -7.73
C SER A 57 15.68 1.74 -8.56
N TRP A 58 14.87 0.88 -7.94
CA TRP A 58 14.17 -0.19 -8.65
C TRP A 58 13.16 0.35 -9.65
N LEU A 59 12.31 1.31 -9.24
CA LEU A 59 11.35 2.00 -10.12
C LEU A 59 12.03 2.68 -11.33
N SER A 60 13.31 2.99 -11.23
CA SER A 60 14.07 3.68 -12.29
C SER A 60 15.03 2.78 -13.07
N SER A 61 15.10 1.48 -12.74
CA SER A 61 16.18 0.61 -13.21
C SER A 61 15.96 -0.02 -14.59
N SER A 62 14.73 -0.04 -15.11
CA SER A 62 14.40 -0.62 -16.42
C SER A 62 13.18 0.05 -17.04
N PRO A 63 12.94 -0.10 -18.36
CA PRO A 63 11.75 0.43 -19.01
C PRO A 63 10.44 -0.06 -18.39
N ILE A 64 10.35 -1.35 -18.03
CA ILE A 64 9.16 -1.91 -17.39
C ILE A 64 8.95 -1.32 -15.98
N HIS A 65 10.02 -1.08 -15.22
CA HIS A 65 9.90 -0.46 -13.89
C HIS A 65 9.55 1.02 -13.99
N SER A 66 10.13 1.74 -14.97
CA SER A 66 9.83 3.16 -15.21
C SER A 66 8.41 3.41 -15.71
N SER A 67 7.72 2.34 -16.13
CA SER A 67 6.29 2.38 -16.43
C SER A 67 5.40 2.33 -15.18
N LEU A 68 5.97 2.19 -13.98
CA LEU A 68 5.25 2.22 -12.71
C LEU A 68 5.41 3.56 -12.01
N GLU A 69 4.37 3.98 -11.30
CA GLU A 69 4.33 5.21 -10.54
C GLU A 69 3.71 4.99 -9.16
N ILE A 70 4.23 5.68 -8.15
CA ILE A 70 3.56 5.81 -6.85
C ILE A 70 2.44 6.84 -7.00
N ILE A 71 1.21 6.44 -6.69
CA ILE A 71 0.03 7.29 -6.87
C ILE A 71 -0.16 8.26 -5.69
N ASN A 72 -0.10 7.76 -4.47
CA ASN A 72 -0.51 8.48 -3.27
C ASN A 72 0.62 9.30 -2.62
N LYS A 73 1.16 10.28 -3.34
CA LYS A 73 2.33 11.05 -2.89
C LYS A 73 2.01 12.15 -1.88
N TYR A 74 2.94 12.41 -0.98
CA TYR A 74 3.08 13.60 -0.13
C TYR A 74 2.00 13.84 0.92
N ILE A 75 1.04 12.94 1.04
CA ILE A 75 0.07 12.93 2.13
C ILE A 75 0.51 11.84 3.14
N PRO A 76 0.77 12.19 4.41
CA PRO A 76 1.19 11.23 5.42
C PRO A 76 0.19 10.09 5.58
N THR A 77 0.68 8.86 5.61
CA THR A 77 -0.12 7.67 5.87
C THR A 77 0.21 7.03 7.22
N SER A 78 1.28 7.47 7.88
CA SER A 78 1.67 7.05 9.23
C SER A 78 1.53 8.22 10.23
N THR A 79 0.78 8.01 11.32
CA THR A 79 0.67 8.99 12.41
C THR A 79 1.96 9.10 13.22
N ARG A 80 2.72 8.00 13.33
CA ARG A 80 3.96 7.94 14.13
C ARG A 80 5.13 8.68 13.50
N SER A 81 5.24 8.61 12.17
CA SER A 81 6.40 9.15 11.45
C SER A 81 6.08 10.34 10.56
N ASN A 82 4.80 10.72 10.46
CA ASN A 82 4.30 11.76 9.55
C ASN A 82 4.81 11.57 8.11
N ALA A 83 4.88 10.30 7.68
CA ALA A 83 5.45 9.89 6.40
C ALA A 83 4.42 9.15 5.56
N THR A 84 4.56 9.25 4.24
CA THR A 84 3.86 8.41 3.26
C THR A 84 4.62 7.11 3.11
N ILE A 85 4.12 6.02 3.71
CA ILE A 85 4.77 4.69 3.71
C ILE A 85 3.84 3.56 3.25
N ASP A 86 2.53 3.78 3.34
CA ASP A 86 1.52 2.95 2.68
C ASP A 86 1.45 3.45 1.25
N LEU A 87 1.89 2.66 0.28
CA LEU A 87 2.08 3.12 -1.11
C LEU A 87 1.15 2.37 -2.03
N ILE A 88 0.67 3.05 -3.07
CA ILE A 88 0.02 2.45 -4.23
C ILE A 88 0.95 2.63 -5.40
N ILE A 89 1.55 1.53 -5.87
CA ILE A 89 2.44 1.48 -7.02
C ILE A 89 1.67 0.86 -8.17
N ALA A 90 1.38 1.63 -9.21
CA ALA A 90 0.55 1.21 -10.33
C ALA A 90 1.20 1.60 -11.66
N PRO A 91 0.84 0.94 -12.77
CA PRO A 91 1.25 1.38 -14.11
C PRO A 91 0.87 2.85 -14.38
N SER A 92 1.76 3.60 -15.01
CA SER A 92 1.64 5.04 -15.27
C SER A 92 0.41 5.40 -16.11
N HIS A 93 -0.03 4.51 -16.99
CA HIS A 93 -1.30 4.70 -17.72
C HIS A 93 -2.54 4.72 -16.79
N MET A 94 -2.40 4.33 -15.52
CA MET A 94 -3.42 4.44 -14.47
C MET A 94 -3.19 5.62 -13.52
N SER A 95 -2.16 6.45 -13.73
CA SER A 95 -1.78 7.49 -12.78
C SER A 95 -2.67 8.73 -12.81
N SER A 96 -3.48 8.90 -13.86
CA SER A 96 -4.57 9.89 -13.94
C SER A 96 -5.77 9.52 -13.06
N THR A 97 -5.52 9.23 -11.78
CA THR A 97 -6.50 8.80 -10.78
C THR A 97 -6.36 9.63 -9.52
N SER A 98 -7.46 9.78 -8.77
CA SER A 98 -7.44 10.50 -7.50
C SER A 98 -7.30 9.54 -6.32
N PHE A 99 -6.72 10.03 -5.24
CA PHE A 99 -6.69 9.33 -3.97
C PHE A 99 -7.02 10.30 -2.84
N SER A 100 -7.43 9.76 -1.70
CA SER A 100 -7.59 10.48 -0.46
C SER A 100 -7.04 9.67 0.70
N VAL A 101 -6.57 10.36 1.73
CA VAL A 101 -6.14 9.73 2.99
C VAL A 101 -7.20 10.05 4.03
N LEU A 102 -7.76 9.02 4.63
CA LEU A 102 -8.83 9.13 5.60
C LEU A 102 -8.27 9.37 7.01
N PRO A 103 -9.05 9.95 7.93
CA PRO A 103 -8.66 10.05 9.33
C PRO A 103 -8.31 8.68 9.91
N SER A 104 -7.32 8.65 10.81
CA SER A 104 -7.00 7.42 11.55
C SER A 104 -8.21 7.01 12.41
N ILE A 105 -8.50 5.71 12.41
CA ILE A 105 -9.59 5.09 13.19
C ILE A 105 -8.98 4.33 14.38
N GLY A 106 -8.08 5.00 15.11
CA GLY A 106 -7.39 4.43 16.27
C GLY A 106 -6.19 3.54 15.94
N ASN A 107 -5.64 3.64 14.72
CA ASN A 107 -4.42 2.95 14.30
C ASN A 107 -3.26 3.95 14.08
N ASP A 108 -2.01 3.47 14.07
CA ASP A 108 -0.87 4.29 13.68
C ASP A 108 -0.73 4.53 12.17
N HIS A 109 -1.67 4.01 11.39
CA HIS A 109 -1.82 4.27 9.95
C HIS A 109 -3.14 4.97 9.62
N HIS A 110 -3.10 5.82 8.60
CA HIS A 110 -4.25 6.44 7.96
C HIS A 110 -4.69 5.59 6.77
N PRO A 111 -5.97 5.19 6.68
CA PRO A 111 -6.47 4.46 5.52
C PRO A 111 -6.32 5.28 4.23
N VAL A 112 -5.89 4.64 3.14
CA VAL A 112 -5.78 5.26 1.82
C VAL A 112 -6.94 4.78 0.95
N LEU A 113 -7.71 5.71 0.41
CA LEU A 113 -8.77 5.46 -0.55
C LEU A 113 -8.32 5.87 -1.95
N TRP A 114 -8.32 4.92 -2.89
CA TRP A 114 -7.94 5.16 -4.28
C TRP A 114 -9.16 5.05 -5.20
N HIS A 115 -9.27 5.98 -6.14
CA HIS A 115 -10.35 6.04 -7.13
C HIS A 115 -9.79 5.77 -8.53
N PRO A 116 -9.61 4.48 -8.89
CA PRO A 116 -9.15 4.12 -10.22
C PRO A 116 -10.18 4.47 -11.29
N SER A 117 -9.72 4.79 -12.50
CA SER A 117 -10.57 5.09 -13.66
C SER A 117 -11.20 3.85 -14.29
N PHE A 118 -10.71 2.65 -13.94
CA PHE A 118 -11.20 1.39 -14.47
C PHE A 118 -12.29 0.77 -13.59
N LYS A 119 -13.29 0.18 -14.24
CA LYS A 119 -14.31 -0.63 -13.55
C LYS A 119 -13.80 -2.05 -13.38
N ILE A 120 -13.76 -2.51 -12.14
CA ILE A 120 -13.47 -3.91 -11.83
C ILE A 120 -14.80 -4.67 -11.90
N SER A 121 -14.87 -5.68 -12.77
CA SER A 121 -15.90 -6.72 -12.65
C SER A 121 -15.21 -8.00 -12.21
N SER A 122 -15.76 -8.64 -11.19
CA SER A 122 -15.34 -9.96 -10.75
C SER A 122 -16.44 -10.95 -11.12
N THR A 123 -16.12 -11.93 -11.97
CA THR A 123 -16.99 -13.09 -12.20
C THR A 123 -16.93 -14.08 -11.04
N HIS A 124 -15.98 -13.90 -10.12
CA HIS A 124 -15.94 -14.64 -8.88
C HIS A 124 -16.97 -14.09 -7.89
N HIS A 125 -18.03 -14.87 -7.64
CA HIS A 125 -18.90 -14.76 -6.48
C HIS A 125 -18.14 -15.15 -5.19
N ARG A 126 -17.05 -14.44 -4.86
CA ARG A 126 -16.45 -14.57 -3.54
C ARG A 126 -17.18 -13.61 -2.62
N PHE A 127 -17.99 -14.16 -1.74
CA PHE A 127 -18.48 -13.41 -0.59
C PHE A 127 -17.27 -12.94 0.21
N PRO A 128 -17.20 -11.67 0.64
CA PRO A 128 -16.20 -11.26 1.61
C PRO A 128 -16.40 -12.13 2.86
N ILE A 129 -15.49 -13.06 3.10
CA ILE A 129 -15.45 -13.80 4.35
C ILE A 129 -15.02 -12.77 5.39
N LYS A 130 -15.98 -12.31 6.21
CA LYS A 130 -15.66 -11.50 7.39
C LYS A 130 -14.88 -12.38 8.35
N CYS A 131 -13.56 -12.35 8.26
CA CYS A 131 -12.69 -13.11 9.17
C CYS A 131 -12.70 -12.53 10.59
N THR A 132 -13.05 -11.24 10.74
CA THR A 132 -13.17 -10.58 12.04
C THR A 132 -14.60 -10.68 12.57
N ARG A 133 -14.79 -11.47 13.63
CA ARG A 133 -16.03 -11.49 14.40
C ARG A 133 -16.07 -10.28 15.34
N TRP A 134 -16.49 -9.13 14.82
CA TRP A 134 -16.56 -7.87 15.57
C TRP A 134 -17.33 -7.98 16.89
N ASN A 135 -18.32 -8.87 16.98
CA ASN A 135 -19.04 -9.12 18.23
C ASN A 135 -18.15 -9.78 19.30
N LEU A 136 -17.24 -10.69 18.92
CA LEU A 136 -16.26 -11.27 19.84
C LEU A 136 -15.24 -10.24 20.32
N LEU A 137 -14.79 -9.35 19.43
CA LEU A 137 -13.92 -8.24 19.82
C LEU A 137 -14.63 -7.29 20.82
N LYS A 138 -15.91 -6.96 20.59
CA LYS A 138 -16.71 -6.18 21.53
C LYS A 138 -16.82 -6.86 22.90
N ILE A 139 -17.08 -8.16 22.92
CA ILE A 139 -17.14 -8.95 24.17
C ILE A 139 -15.79 -8.92 24.88
N PHE A 140 -14.70 -9.18 24.16
CA PHE A 140 -13.34 -9.11 24.71
C PHE A 140 -13.06 -7.75 25.33
N LEU A 141 -13.34 -6.65 24.62
CA LEU A 141 -13.15 -5.30 25.14
C LEU A 141 -13.98 -5.02 26.39
N ILE A 142 -15.23 -5.51 26.47
CA ILE A 142 -16.05 -5.38 27.69
C ILE A 142 -15.38 -6.07 28.90
N PHE A 143 -14.83 -7.27 28.70
CA PHE A 143 -14.21 -8.03 29.78
C PHE A 143 -12.81 -7.51 30.16
N THR A 144 -12.07 -6.94 29.20
CA THR A 144 -10.70 -6.45 29.47
C THR A 144 -10.64 -4.98 29.83
N ALA A 145 -11.67 -4.18 29.54
CA ALA A 145 -11.67 -2.73 29.79
C ALA A 145 -11.51 -2.34 31.26
N THR A 146 -11.81 -3.23 32.21
CA THR A 146 -11.62 -2.99 33.64
C THR A 146 -10.19 -3.27 34.13
N TYR A 147 -9.31 -3.77 33.25
CA TYR A 147 -7.92 -4.12 33.56
C TYR A 147 -6.91 -3.15 32.92
N TRP A 148 -7.39 -2.04 32.37
CA TRP A 148 -6.64 -0.91 31.83
C TRP A 148 -7.19 0.39 32.40
#